data_AF-A0A8S7CTW6-F1
#
_entry.id   AF-A0A8S7CTW6-F1
#
_cell.length_a   1.000
_cell.length_b   1.000
_cell.length_c   1.000
_cell.angle_alpha   90.00
_cell.angle_beta   90.00
_cell.angle_gamma   90.00
#
_symmetry.space_group_name_H-M   'P 1'
#
loop_
_entity.id
_entity.type
_entity.pdbx_description
1 polymer ?
#
loop_
_entity_poly.entity_id
_entity_poly.type
_entity_poly.pdbx_seq_one_letter_code
_entity_poly.pdbx_strand_id
1 'polypeptide(L)'
;MSKYTIPSKIFLEMGGWRQPLLMVDKIADYKYGENGFVSVVKHVTYNEPYLLGHFPEDPIMPGVIISEIFGQASEYLSFLTDICDIWRERFEEELKSLRDIHAHIHRPEMLEIIRTRRSQVRGVLAAQNLKFKDIAYPGDSIDVVSKLAFSDASGFKHYSVTAYVGKKLISQGTIINFRETK
;
A
#
# COMPACT_ATOMS: atom_id res chain seq x y z
N MET A 1 -9.63 -1.30 -12.41
CA MET A 1 -9.81 -1.08 -10.96
C MET A 1 -10.91 -1.99 -10.46
N SER A 2 -10.75 -2.56 -9.27
CA SER A 2 -11.81 -3.37 -8.65
C SER A 2 -13.02 -2.49 -8.32
N LYS A 3 -14.23 -3.04 -8.48
CA LYS A 3 -15.46 -2.40 -7.98
C LYS A 3 -15.60 -2.50 -6.46
N TYR A 4 -14.81 -3.36 -5.82
CA TYR A 4 -14.82 -3.59 -4.39
C TYR A 4 -13.79 -2.70 -3.70
N THR A 5 -14.10 -2.25 -2.49
CA THR A 5 -13.24 -1.35 -1.73
C THR A 5 -13.23 -1.76 -0.26
N ILE A 6 -12.15 -1.39 0.44
CA ILE A 6 -12.11 -1.49 1.91
C ILE A 6 -12.76 -0.22 2.47
N PRO A 7 -13.76 -0.33 3.37
CA PRO A 7 -14.37 0.82 4.01
C PRO A 7 -13.32 1.66 4.76
N SER A 8 -13.41 2.98 4.68
CA SER A 8 -12.38 3.90 5.19
C SER A 8 -12.04 3.68 6.67
N LYS A 9 -13.05 3.37 7.51
CA LYS A 9 -12.83 3.08 8.93
C LYS A 9 -11.93 1.86 9.13
N ILE A 10 -12.17 0.79 8.37
CA ILE A 10 -11.41 -0.46 8.45
C ILE A 10 -10.03 -0.28 7.82
N PHE A 11 -9.94 0.46 6.72
CA PHE A 11 -8.66 0.81 6.09
C PHE A 11 -7.68 1.47 7.08
N LEU A 12 -8.17 2.37 7.94
CA LEU A 12 -7.36 3.01 8.98
C LEU A 12 -6.91 2.06 10.11
N GLU A 13 -7.59 0.94 10.29
CA GLU A 13 -7.20 -0.12 11.23
C GLU A 13 -6.13 -1.05 10.63
N MET A 14 -6.02 -1.13 9.30
CA MET A 14 -5.05 -2.00 8.62
C MET A 14 -3.64 -1.39 8.51
N GLY A 15 -3.54 -0.06 8.47
CA GLY A 15 -2.28 0.68 8.42
C GLY A 15 -1.90 1.28 9.78
N GLY A 16 -0.59 1.35 10.06
CA GLY A 16 -0.07 2.03 11.26
C GLY A 16 0.00 3.56 11.13
N TRP A 17 -0.04 4.08 9.91
CA TRP A 17 0.16 5.51 9.65
C TRP A 17 -1.06 6.36 10.00
N ARG A 18 -0.78 7.60 10.38
CA ARG A 18 -1.78 8.64 10.64
C ARG A 18 -1.33 9.94 9.98
N GLN A 19 -2.24 10.89 9.83
CA GLN A 19 -1.89 12.23 9.38
C GLN A 19 -0.76 12.81 10.25
N PRO A 20 0.25 13.47 9.67
CA PRO A 20 0.38 13.84 8.25
C PRO A 20 1.14 12.82 7.37
N LEU A 21 1.33 11.57 7.81
CA LEU A 21 2.14 10.54 7.13
C LEU A 21 1.33 9.36 6.56
N LEU A 22 0.00 9.44 6.50
CA LEU A 22 -0.82 8.47 5.76
C LEU A 22 -0.88 8.90 4.29
N MET A 23 -0.20 8.16 3.41
CA MET A 23 0.03 8.55 2.01
C MET A 23 -0.77 7.73 1.00
N VAL A 24 -1.58 6.79 1.47
CA VAL A 24 -2.49 6.02 0.62
C VAL A 24 -3.92 6.34 1.04
N ASP A 25 -4.76 6.70 0.07
CA ASP A 25 -6.17 7.03 0.34
C ASP A 25 -7.08 5.81 0.17
N LYS A 26 -6.68 4.87 -0.70
CA LYS A 26 -7.50 3.72 -1.06
C LYS A 26 -6.69 2.55 -1.61
N ILE A 27 -7.08 1.33 -1.23
CA ILE A 27 -6.72 0.10 -1.95
C ILE A 27 -7.72 -0.10 -3.09
N ALA A 28 -7.23 -0.05 -4.34
CA ALA A 28 -8.03 -0.10 -5.55
C ALA A 28 -8.08 -1.49 -6.20
N ASP A 29 -7.09 -2.34 -5.93
CA ASP A 29 -7.09 -3.73 -6.36
C ASP A 29 -6.13 -4.57 -5.51
N TYR A 30 -6.37 -5.87 -5.46
CA TYR A 30 -5.52 -6.83 -4.75
C TYR A 30 -5.67 -8.23 -5.34
N LYS A 31 -4.54 -8.92 -5.44
CA LYS A 31 -4.44 -10.34 -5.80
C LYS A 31 -3.47 -11.04 -4.86
N TYR A 32 -3.90 -12.17 -4.31
CA TYR A 32 -3.08 -13.05 -3.48
C TYR A 32 -2.20 -14.00 -4.33
N GLY A 33 -1.12 -14.52 -3.74
CA GLY A 33 -0.32 -15.63 -4.26
C GLY A 33 1.00 -15.22 -4.93
N GLU A 34 1.60 -16.14 -5.69
CA GLU A 34 2.93 -15.98 -6.32
C GLU A 34 3.03 -14.75 -7.23
N ASN A 35 1.96 -14.45 -7.98
CA ASN A 35 1.85 -13.25 -8.80
C ASN A 35 1.02 -12.16 -8.10
N GLY A 36 1.15 -12.11 -6.77
CA GLY A 36 0.39 -11.24 -5.91
C GLY A 36 0.76 -9.78 -6.11
N PHE A 37 -0.25 -8.93 -6.04
CA PHE A 37 -0.07 -7.49 -6.16
C PHE A 37 -1.12 -6.73 -5.37
N VAL A 38 -0.82 -5.47 -5.10
CA VAL A 38 -1.81 -4.49 -4.68
C VAL A 38 -1.71 -3.27 -5.58
N SER A 39 -2.86 -2.69 -5.90
CA SER A 39 -2.95 -1.36 -6.50
C SER A 39 -3.55 -0.41 -5.48
N VAL A 40 -2.92 0.73 -5.27
CA VAL A 40 -3.38 1.77 -4.35
C VAL A 40 -3.45 3.11 -5.06
N VAL A 41 -4.25 4.03 -4.50
CA VAL A 41 -4.44 5.38 -5.04
C VAL A 41 -4.07 6.41 -3.99
N LYS A 42 -3.35 7.44 -4.44
CA LYS A 42 -3.11 8.67 -3.69
C LYS A 42 -3.58 9.87 -4.53
N HIS A 43 -4.54 10.63 -4.02
CA HIS A 43 -4.92 11.93 -4.57
C HIS A 43 -3.99 13.01 -4.01
N VAL A 44 -3.43 13.80 -4.92
CA VAL A 44 -2.59 14.96 -4.59
C VAL A 44 -3.52 16.15 -4.43
N THR A 45 -3.54 16.76 -3.25
CA THR A 45 -4.37 17.93 -2.98
C THR A 45 -3.51 19.08 -2.51
N TYR A 46 -3.83 20.29 -2.97
CA TYR A 46 -3.07 21.49 -2.62
C TYR A 46 -2.95 21.70 -1.10
N ASN A 47 -3.93 21.20 -0.33
CA ASN A 47 -3.99 21.35 1.12
C ASN A 47 -3.06 20.38 1.90
N GLU A 48 -2.12 19.70 1.23
CA GLU A 48 -1.14 18.85 1.89
C GLU A 48 0.02 19.66 2.47
N PRO A 49 0.43 19.37 3.72
CA PRO A 49 1.35 20.24 4.47
C PRO A 49 2.73 20.37 3.81
N TYR A 50 3.18 19.34 3.09
CA TYR A 50 4.48 19.33 2.43
C TYR A 50 4.51 20.13 1.12
N LEU A 51 3.37 20.43 0.50
CA LEU A 51 3.31 21.19 -0.74
C LEU A 51 3.54 22.70 -0.52
N LEU A 52 3.25 23.20 0.69
CA LEU A 52 3.55 24.59 1.07
C LEU A 52 5.05 24.94 0.90
N GLY A 53 5.92 23.95 1.09
CA GLY A 53 7.37 24.11 0.95
C GLY A 53 7.95 23.52 -0.33
N HIS A 54 7.16 22.87 -1.19
CA HIS A 54 7.68 22.11 -2.33
C HIS A 54 6.82 22.28 -3.59
N PHE A 55 6.94 23.39 -4.32
CA PHE A 55 7.61 24.64 -3.93
C PHE A 55 6.58 25.78 -3.90
N PRO A 56 6.81 26.88 -3.14
CA PRO A 56 5.79 27.91 -2.92
C PRO A 56 5.09 28.45 -4.18
N GLU A 57 5.82 28.60 -5.29
CA GLU A 57 5.28 29.09 -6.57
C GLU A 57 4.98 27.98 -7.59
N ASP A 58 5.43 26.75 -7.32
CA ASP A 58 5.24 25.58 -8.19
C ASP A 58 5.07 24.32 -7.31
N PRO A 59 3.87 24.10 -6.75
CA PRO A 59 3.62 22.99 -5.85
C PRO A 59 3.62 21.68 -6.62
N ILE A 60 4.61 20.85 -6.35
CA ILE A 60 4.79 19.55 -6.99
C ILE A 60 4.95 18.46 -5.93
N MET A 61 4.41 17.28 -6.20
CA MET A 61 4.53 16.14 -5.30
C MET A 61 6.03 15.79 -5.08
N PRO A 62 6.55 15.84 -3.84
CA PRO A 62 7.94 15.50 -3.60
C PRO A 62 8.19 14.02 -3.92
N GLY A 63 9.26 13.73 -4.66
CA GLY A 63 9.61 12.36 -5.03
C GLY A 63 9.78 11.43 -3.82
N VAL A 64 10.30 11.95 -2.70
CA VAL A 64 10.41 11.19 -1.45
C VAL A 64 9.07 10.78 -0.86
N ILE A 65 8.00 11.55 -1.08
CA ILE A 65 6.64 11.16 -0.66
C ILE A 65 6.13 10.04 -1.57
N ILE A 66 6.45 10.06 -2.88
CA ILE A 66 6.14 8.93 -3.77
C ILE A 66 6.83 7.64 -3.29
N SER A 67 8.07 7.73 -2.79
CA SER A 67 8.75 6.59 -2.15
C SER A 67 8.00 6.07 -0.92
N GLU A 68 7.44 6.96 -0.09
CA GLU A 68 6.61 6.58 1.06
C GLU A 68 5.31 5.89 0.59
N ILE A 69 4.65 6.38 -0.47
CA ILE A 69 3.48 5.70 -1.07
C ILE A 69 3.85 4.28 -1.50
N PHE A 70 5.03 4.09 -2.12
CA PHE A 70 5.52 2.75 -2.47
C PHE A 70 5.75 1.85 -1.25
N GLY A 71 6.30 2.41 -0.18
CA GLY A 71 6.46 1.73 1.11
C GLY A 71 5.13 1.25 1.66
N GLN A 72 4.16 2.17 1.78
CA GLN A 72 2.81 1.86 2.29
C GLN A 72 2.08 0.85 1.42
N ALA A 73 2.13 1.01 0.09
CA ALA A 73 1.55 0.04 -0.84
C ALA A 73 2.10 -1.37 -0.60
N SER A 74 3.42 -1.50 -0.48
CA SER A 74 4.09 -2.79 -0.29
C SER A 74 3.75 -3.43 1.06
N GLU A 75 3.63 -2.61 2.12
CA GLU A 75 3.14 -3.10 3.41
C GLU A 75 1.66 -3.49 3.35
N TYR A 76 0.80 -2.76 2.64
CA TYR A 76 -0.61 -3.16 2.43
C TYR A 76 -0.73 -4.49 1.70
N LEU A 77 0.08 -4.75 0.66
CA LEU A 77 0.15 -6.06 0.01
C LEU A 77 0.50 -7.15 1.01
N SER A 78 1.52 -6.91 1.83
CA SER A 78 2.00 -7.88 2.80
C SER A 78 1.00 -8.14 3.91
N PHE A 79 0.36 -7.09 4.42
CA PHE A 79 -0.65 -7.16 5.46
C PHE A 79 -1.92 -7.85 4.96
N LEU A 80 -2.36 -7.54 3.74
CA LEU A 80 -3.47 -8.25 3.10
C LEU A 80 -3.17 -9.73 2.91
N THR A 81 -1.92 -10.06 2.54
CA THR A 81 -1.47 -11.46 2.43
C THR A 81 -1.57 -12.15 3.79
N ASP A 82 -1.05 -11.52 4.85
CA ASP A 82 -1.10 -12.07 6.21
C ASP A 82 -2.54 -12.35 6.68
N ILE A 83 -3.49 -11.42 6.48
CA ILE A 83 -4.87 -11.65 6.91
C ILE A 83 -5.56 -12.75 6.08
N CYS A 84 -5.19 -12.90 4.80
CA CYS A 84 -5.70 -13.99 3.96
C CYS A 84 -5.14 -15.34 4.43
N ASP A 85 -3.86 -15.40 4.81
CA ASP A 85 -3.23 -16.60 5.36
C ASP A 85 -3.89 -17.00 6.69
N ILE A 86 -4.05 -16.05 7.62
CA ILE A 86 -4.70 -16.30 8.91
C ILE A 86 -6.16 -16.73 8.72
N TRP A 87 -6.88 -16.12 7.75
CA TRP A 87 -8.25 -16.51 7.45
C TRP A 87 -8.32 -17.95 6.94
N ARG A 88 -7.44 -18.32 6.00
CA ARG A 88 -7.33 -19.69 5.48
C ARG A 88 -7.05 -20.68 6.60
N GLU A 89 -6.08 -20.40 7.46
CA GLU A 89 -5.72 -21.29 8.57
C GLU A 89 -6.84 -21.47 9.61
N ARG A 90 -7.63 -20.43 9.87
CA ARG A 90 -8.71 -20.47 10.87
C ARG A 90 -10.02 -21.06 10.34
N PHE A 91 -10.33 -20.81 9.07
CA PHE A 91 -11.66 -21.09 8.50
C PHE A 91 -11.64 -22.02 7.28
N GLU A 92 -10.45 -22.47 6.85
CA GLU A 92 -10.26 -23.34 5.68
C GLU A 92 -10.86 -22.75 4.39
N GLU A 93 -10.88 -21.43 4.30
CA GLU A 93 -11.41 -20.66 3.17
C GLU A 93 -10.33 -19.76 2.57
N GLU A 94 -10.20 -19.75 1.24
CA GLU A 94 -9.21 -18.94 0.55
C GLU A 94 -9.75 -17.58 0.11
N LEU A 95 -9.11 -16.49 0.54
CA LEU A 95 -9.39 -15.14 0.07
C LEU A 95 -8.32 -14.72 -0.95
N LYS A 96 -8.67 -14.65 -2.24
CA LYS A 96 -7.68 -14.44 -3.32
C LYS A 96 -7.70 -13.05 -3.92
N SER A 97 -8.74 -12.28 -3.65
CA SER A 97 -8.99 -10.98 -4.26
C SER A 97 -9.62 -9.99 -3.31
N LEU A 98 -9.63 -8.72 -3.70
CA LEU A 98 -10.32 -7.67 -2.94
C LEU A 98 -11.83 -7.93 -2.79
N ARG A 99 -12.45 -8.66 -3.74
CA ARG A 99 -13.85 -9.09 -3.64
C ARG A 99 -14.06 -10.04 -2.46
N ASP A 100 -13.19 -11.02 -2.33
CA ASP A 100 -13.32 -12.06 -1.31
C ASP A 100 -13.11 -11.47 0.09
N ILE A 101 -12.12 -10.58 0.22
CA ILE A 101 -11.90 -9.79 1.44
C ILE A 101 -13.14 -8.94 1.75
N HIS A 102 -13.67 -8.21 0.75
CA HIS A 102 -14.83 -7.34 0.93
C HIS A 102 -16.08 -8.09 1.44
N ALA A 103 -16.30 -9.33 0.98
CA ALA A 103 -17.41 -10.16 1.45
C ALA A 103 -17.34 -10.46 2.96
N HIS A 104 -16.13 -10.45 3.54
CA HIS A 104 -15.88 -10.82 4.93
C HIS A 104 -15.46 -9.64 5.82
N ILE A 105 -15.20 -8.46 5.24
CA ILE A 105 -14.53 -7.35 5.92
C ILE A 105 -15.30 -6.80 7.13
N HIS A 106 -16.62 -6.99 7.17
CA HIS A 106 -17.47 -6.54 8.28
C HIS A 106 -17.67 -7.61 9.37
N ARG A 107 -17.17 -8.84 9.16
CA ARG A 107 -17.31 -9.92 10.14
C ARG A 107 -16.45 -9.61 11.37
N PRO A 108 -16.98 -9.78 12.61
CA PRO A 108 -16.22 -9.54 13.83
C PRO A 108 -14.86 -10.25 13.86
N GLU A 109 -14.80 -11.47 13.34
CA GLU A 109 -13.60 -12.30 13.26
C GLU A 109 -12.53 -11.68 12.36
N MET A 110 -12.94 -11.13 11.20
CA MET A 110 -12.02 -10.44 10.29
C MET A 110 -11.48 -9.15 10.93
N LEU A 111 -12.34 -8.40 11.61
CA LEU A 111 -11.94 -7.18 12.32
C LEU A 111 -10.95 -7.49 13.46
N GLU A 112 -11.18 -8.57 14.19
CA GLU A 112 -10.25 -9.06 15.22
C GLU A 112 -8.89 -9.44 14.60
N ILE A 113 -8.88 -10.18 13.50
CA ILE A 113 -7.66 -10.56 12.78
C ILE A 113 -6.88 -9.31 12.36
N ILE A 114 -7.55 -8.33 11.74
CA ILE A 114 -6.92 -7.08 11.30
C ILE A 114 -6.27 -6.35 12.49
N ARG A 115 -7.03 -6.11 13.56
CA ARG A 115 -6.54 -5.36 14.73
C ARG A 115 -5.39 -6.08 15.43
N THR A 116 -5.53 -7.38 15.62
CA THR A 116 -4.52 -8.21 16.28
C THR A 116 -3.25 -8.21 15.47
N ARG A 117 -3.34 -8.55 14.17
CA ARG A 117 -2.17 -8.60 13.28
C ARG A 117 -1.49 -7.24 13.18
N ARG A 118 -2.25 -6.15 13.12
CA ARG A 118 -1.67 -4.81 13.02
C ARG A 118 -0.84 -4.44 14.25
N SER A 119 -1.28 -4.86 15.44
CA SER A 119 -0.56 -4.58 16.70
C SER A 119 0.77 -5.34 16.81
N GLN A 120 0.89 -6.47 16.12
CA GLN A 120 2.07 -7.34 16.14
C GLN A 120 3.14 -6.96 15.11
N VAL A 121 2.73 -6.39 13.98
CA VAL A 121 3.64 -6.15 12.85
C VAL A 121 4.27 -4.75 12.96
N ARG A 122 5.60 -4.72 12.96
CA ARG A 122 6.41 -3.51 12.73
C ARG A 122 7.37 -3.78 11.58
N GLY A 123 7.66 -2.77 10.77
CA GLY A 123 8.56 -2.94 9.65
C GLY A 123 9.43 -1.73 9.41
N VAL A 124 10.57 -1.99 8.78
CA VAL A 124 11.45 -0.99 8.21
C VAL A 124 11.61 -1.28 6.72
N LEU A 125 11.94 -0.25 5.96
CA LEU A 125 12.12 -0.39 4.52
C LEU A 125 13.51 0.04 4.08
N ALA A 126 13.94 -0.56 2.98
CA ALA A 126 14.99 -0.03 2.12
C ALA A 126 14.39 0.23 0.73
N ALA A 127 15.03 1.11 -0.03
CA ALA A 127 14.66 1.42 -1.39
C ALA A 127 15.87 1.23 -2.31
N GLN A 128 15.64 0.67 -3.48
CA GLN A 128 16.67 0.44 -4.49
C GLN A 128 16.19 0.89 -5.86
N ASN A 129 17.09 1.53 -6.61
CA ASN A 129 16.87 1.91 -8.01
C ASN A 129 15.56 2.70 -8.26
N LEU A 130 15.13 3.52 -7.30
CA LEU A 130 14.00 4.43 -7.51
C LEU A 130 14.36 5.48 -8.57
N LYS A 131 13.51 5.61 -9.58
CA LYS A 131 13.65 6.57 -10.68
C LYS A 131 12.39 7.42 -10.74
N PHE A 132 12.53 8.72 -10.53
CA PHE A 132 11.47 9.71 -10.74
C PHE A 132 11.61 10.23 -12.17
N LYS A 133 10.60 9.92 -12.98
CA LYS A 133 10.60 10.18 -14.43
C LYS A 133 9.74 11.39 -14.78
N ASP A 134 8.84 11.78 -13.87
CA ASP A 134 7.89 12.84 -14.11
C ASP A 134 7.33 13.44 -12.82
N ILE A 135 6.56 14.52 -12.99
CA ILE A 135 5.97 15.31 -11.91
C ILE A 135 4.49 14.97 -11.74
N ALA A 136 4.01 14.98 -10.50
CA ALA A 136 2.58 15.00 -10.16
C ALA A 136 2.24 16.33 -9.48
N TYR A 137 1.09 16.88 -9.84
CA TYR A 137 0.60 18.18 -9.39
C TYR A 137 -0.66 18.03 -8.51
N PRO A 138 -1.01 19.06 -7.71
CA PRO A 138 -2.33 19.15 -7.10
C PRO A 138 -3.46 18.93 -8.12
N GLY A 139 -4.40 18.06 -7.78
CA GLY A 139 -5.49 17.62 -8.68
C GLY A 139 -5.22 16.28 -9.36
N ASP A 140 -3.98 15.81 -9.41
CA ASP A 140 -3.65 14.49 -9.93
C ASP A 140 -4.06 13.36 -8.98
N SER A 141 -4.28 12.19 -9.58
CA SER A 141 -4.33 10.91 -8.87
C SER A 141 -3.12 10.09 -9.26
N ILE A 142 -2.36 9.66 -8.25
CA ILE A 142 -1.22 8.78 -8.40
C ILE A 142 -1.70 7.35 -8.15
N ASP A 143 -1.71 6.55 -9.22
CA ASP A 143 -1.97 5.12 -9.20
C ASP A 143 -0.67 4.37 -8.96
N VAL A 144 -0.57 3.67 -7.84
CA VAL A 144 0.60 2.86 -7.49
C VAL A 144 0.27 1.39 -7.58
N VAL A 145 1.17 0.62 -8.18
CA VAL A 145 1.14 -0.85 -8.16
C VAL A 145 2.39 -1.35 -7.44
N SER A 146 2.21 -2.22 -6.44
CA SER A 146 3.27 -2.97 -5.79
C SER A 146 3.06 -4.46 -6.03
N LYS A 147 4.11 -5.15 -6.48
CA LYS A 147 4.12 -6.58 -6.76
C LYS A 147 5.24 -7.24 -5.98
N LEU A 148 4.96 -8.33 -5.27
CA LEU A 148 6.02 -9.12 -4.65
C LEU A 148 6.87 -9.74 -5.76
N ALA A 149 8.16 -9.41 -5.80
CA ALA A 149 9.10 -9.97 -6.75
C ALA A 149 9.69 -11.28 -6.20
N PHE A 150 10.23 -11.24 -4.98
CA PHE A 150 10.73 -12.41 -4.26
C PHE A 150 10.89 -12.11 -2.76
N SER A 151 11.07 -13.14 -1.95
CA SER A 151 11.54 -13.02 -0.56
C SER A 151 12.93 -13.62 -0.47
N ASP A 152 13.87 -12.94 0.17
CA ASP A 152 15.23 -13.48 0.34
C ASP A 152 15.36 -14.35 1.59
N ALA A 153 16.50 -15.03 1.69
CA ALA A 153 16.80 -15.94 2.79
C ALA A 153 16.95 -15.22 4.14
N SER A 154 17.11 -13.89 4.15
CA SER A 154 17.20 -13.07 5.35
C SER A 154 15.83 -12.56 5.80
N GLY A 155 14.75 -12.96 5.14
CA GLY A 155 13.38 -12.59 5.49
C GLY A 155 12.94 -11.23 4.96
N PHE A 156 13.72 -10.60 4.09
CA PHE A 156 13.29 -9.37 3.41
C PHE A 156 12.42 -9.72 2.21
N LYS A 157 11.33 -8.98 2.06
CA LYS A 157 10.44 -9.08 0.89
C LYS A 157 10.75 -7.95 -0.07
N HIS A 158 10.99 -8.29 -1.33
CA HIS A 158 11.37 -7.36 -2.39
C HIS A 158 10.16 -7.11 -3.30
N TYR A 159 9.80 -5.85 -3.50
CA TYR A 159 8.62 -5.43 -4.24
C TYR A 159 9.00 -4.59 -5.44
N SER A 160 8.56 -4.98 -6.62
CA SER A 160 8.58 -4.11 -7.79
C SER A 160 7.45 -3.10 -7.67
N VAL A 161 7.78 -1.81 -7.76
CA VAL A 161 6.82 -0.72 -7.61
C VAL A 161 6.81 0.21 -8.82
N THR A 162 5.62 0.68 -9.18
CA THR A 162 5.41 1.66 -10.25
C THR A 162 4.31 2.64 -9.87
N ALA A 163 4.49 3.93 -10.22
CA ALA A 163 3.51 5.01 -10.03
C ALA A 163 3.14 5.63 -11.38
N TYR A 164 1.84 5.87 -11.57
CA TYR A 164 1.30 6.50 -12.76
C TYR A 164 0.41 7.69 -12.42
N VAL A 165 0.39 8.69 -13.29
CA VAL A 165 -0.67 9.72 -13.35
C VAL A 165 -1.38 9.52 -14.69
N GLY A 166 -2.63 9.05 -14.62
CA GLY A 166 -3.34 8.57 -15.80
C GLY A 166 -2.57 7.42 -16.49
N LYS A 167 -2.06 7.67 -17.71
CA LYS A 167 -1.25 6.69 -18.46
C LYS A 167 0.27 6.93 -18.36
N LYS A 168 0.69 8.03 -17.73
CA LYS A 168 2.08 8.45 -17.68
C LYS A 168 2.79 7.77 -16.51
N LEU A 169 3.86 7.04 -16.79
CA LEU A 169 4.71 6.45 -15.74
C LEU A 169 5.57 7.56 -15.12
N ILE A 170 5.30 7.89 -13.86
CA ILE A 170 5.99 8.99 -13.17
C ILE A 170 7.12 8.51 -12.26
N SER A 171 7.05 7.28 -11.74
CA SER A 171 8.12 6.71 -10.92
C SER A 171 8.10 5.19 -10.91
N GLN A 172 9.26 4.57 -10.68
CA GLN A 172 9.38 3.11 -10.52
C GLN A 172 10.64 2.73 -9.75
N GLY A 173 10.68 1.50 -9.23
CA GLY A 173 11.90 0.87 -8.70
C GLY A 173 11.57 -0.30 -7.80
N THR A 174 12.36 -0.48 -6.74
CA THR A 174 12.19 -1.58 -5.78
C THR A 174 12.09 -1.06 -4.35
N ILE A 175 11.05 -1.50 -3.65
CA ILE A 175 10.96 -1.37 -2.18
C ILE A 175 11.29 -2.71 -1.57
N ILE A 176 12.02 -2.70 -0.48
CA ILE A 176 12.40 -3.89 0.28
C ILE A 176 11.87 -3.68 1.70
N ASN A 177 11.07 -4.61 2.19
CA ASN A 177 10.47 -4.54 3.52
C ASN A 177 11.01 -5.67 4.40
N PHE A 178 11.44 -5.33 5.60
CA PHE A 178 11.67 -6.28 6.68
C PHE A 178 10.62 -6.04 7.76
N ARG A 179 9.90 -7.11 8.13
CA ARG A 179 8.83 -7.05 9.13
C ARG A 179 9.17 -7.96 10.30
N GLU A 180 9.15 -7.39 11.50
CA GLU A 180 9.11 -8.16 12.74
C GLU A 180 7.65 -8.39 13.12
N THR A 181 7.31 -9.64 13.45
CA THR A 181 6.05 -9.98 14.11
C THR A 181 6.36 -10.26 15.57
N LYS A 182 5.72 -9.51 16.48
CA LYS A 182 5.78 -9.76 17.92
C LYS A 182 4.77 -10.78 18.38
#